data_AF-A0A1Q6MCN9-F1
#
_entry.id   AF-A0A1Q6MCN9-F1
#
_cell.length_a   1.000
_cell.length_b   1.000
_cell.length_c   1.000
_cell.angle_alpha   90.00
_cell.angle_beta   90.00
_cell.angle_gamma   90.00
#
_symmetry.space_group_name_H-M   'P 1'
#
loop_
_entity.id
_entity.type
_entity.pdbx_description
1 polymer ?
#
loop_
_entity_poly.entity_id
_entity_poly.type
_entity_poly.pdbx_seq_one_letter_code
_entity_poly.pdbx_strand_id
1 'polypeptide(L)'
;MNNKEKLLTDIKNDESVKRCHELERMIDENKEIKSLLNKKKHISKEMVAARHIGLTNTYNDYKRQYDEIDKEIAKYPFVNEYLELLDYLYNDLEIMTDYITSKINKELEN
;
A
#
# COMPACT_ATOMS: atom_id res chain seq x y z
N MET A 1 29.36 8.35 8.55
CA MET A 1 28.16 7.90 7.81
C MET A 1 28.63 6.95 6.73
N ASN A 2 28.18 5.70 6.76
CA ASN A 2 28.49 4.71 5.72
C ASN A 2 27.55 4.88 4.50
N ASN A 3 27.87 4.24 3.37
CA ASN A 3 27.10 4.40 2.13
C ASN A 3 25.63 3.99 2.27
N LYS A 4 25.30 3.02 3.13
CA LYS A 4 23.92 2.58 3.38
C LYS A 4 23.13 3.65 4.12
N GLU A 5 23.74 4.26 5.13
CA GLU A 5 23.15 5.36 5.89
C GLU A 5 22.92 6.60 5.04
N LYS A 6 23.84 6.88 4.10
CA LYS A 6 23.67 7.97 3.13
C LYS A 6 22.47 7.71 2.22
N LEU A 7 22.40 6.53 1.58
CA LEU A 7 21.28 6.15 0.72
C LEU A 7 19.94 6.25 1.45
N LEU A 8 19.88 5.75 2.69
CA LEU A 8 18.68 5.85 3.51
C LEU A 8 18.28 7.30 3.81
N THR A 9 19.27 8.16 4.05
CA THR A 9 19.04 9.59 4.30
C THR A 9 18.51 10.29 3.05
N ASP A 10 19.08 9.98 1.89
CA ASP A 10 18.67 10.54 0.61
C ASP A 10 17.21 10.14 0.30
N ILE A 11 16.86 8.86 0.46
CA ILE A 11 15.48 8.35 0.28
C ILE A 11 14.51 9.03 1.26
N LYS A 12 14.87 9.16 2.54
CA LYS A 12 14.00 9.82 3.55
C LYS A 12 13.74 11.29 3.25
N ASN A 13 14.68 11.94 2.58
CA ASN A 13 14.58 13.35 2.23
C ASN A 13 13.90 13.57 0.87
N ASP A 14 13.58 12.52 0.13
CA ASP A 14 12.81 12.60 -1.11
C ASP A 14 11.41 13.17 -0.85
N GLU A 15 10.99 14.10 -1.70
CA GLU A 15 9.71 14.79 -1.55
C GLU A 15 8.52 13.82 -1.70
N SER A 16 8.66 12.79 -2.52
CA SER A 16 7.66 11.72 -2.69
C SER A 16 7.49 10.93 -1.39
N VAL A 17 8.59 10.63 -0.70
CA VAL A 17 8.54 9.92 0.60
C VAL A 17 7.92 10.80 1.67
N LYS A 18 8.27 12.09 1.73
CA LYS A 18 7.64 13.03 2.67
C LYS A 18 6.14 13.17 2.42
N ARG A 19 5.75 13.33 1.15
CA ARG A 19 4.35 13.43 0.74
C ARG A 19 3.56 12.18 1.10
N CYS A 20 4.15 11.00 0.90
CA CYS A 20 3.55 9.72 1.29
C CYS A 20 3.20 9.71 2.79
N HIS A 21 4.09 10.18 3.66
CA HIS A 21 3.84 10.28 5.10
C HIS A 21 2.82 11.35 5.50
N GLU A 22 2.66 12.42 4.71
CA GLU A 22 1.58 13.39 4.92
C GLU A 22 0.22 12.77 4.61
N LEU A 23 0.11 12.12 3.45
CA LEU A 23 -1.10 11.46 3.01
C LEU A 23 -1.52 10.33 3.96
N GLU A 24 -0.55 9.52 4.42
CA GLU A 24 -0.76 8.48 5.43
C GLU A 24 -1.39 9.06 6.72
N ARG A 25 -0.85 10.19 7.22
CA ARG A 25 -1.42 10.88 8.39
C ARG A 25 -2.85 11.38 8.13
N MET A 26 -3.10 11.97 6.96
CA MET A 26 -4.45 12.41 6.60
C MET A 26 -5.45 11.25 6.57
N ILE A 27 -5.02 10.08 6.10
CA ILE A 27 -5.83 8.85 6.07
C ILE A 27 -6.09 8.36 7.50
N ASP A 28 -5.06 8.29 8.35
CA ASP A 28 -5.15 7.77 9.72
C ASP A 28 -6.01 8.65 10.64
N GLU A 29 -5.96 9.97 10.45
CA GLU A 29 -6.73 10.95 11.22
C GLU A 29 -8.19 11.07 10.72
N ASN A 30 -8.47 10.63 9.49
CA ASN A 30 -9.82 10.66 8.94
C ASN A 30 -10.71 9.58 9.58
N LYS A 31 -11.59 10.02 10.48
CA LYS A 31 -12.53 9.15 11.23
C LYS A 31 -13.45 8.33 10.32
N GLU A 32 -13.85 8.89 9.19
CA GLU A 32 -14.76 8.22 8.25
C GLU A 32 -14.04 7.09 7.52
N ILE A 33 -12.84 7.36 6.98
CA ILE A 33 -11.99 6.33 6.38
C ILE A 33 -11.66 5.24 7.40
N LYS A 34 -11.29 5.61 8.63
CA LYS A 34 -11.02 4.65 9.70
C LYS A 34 -12.23 3.75 10.00
N SER A 35 -13.43 4.32 10.00
CA SER A 35 -14.69 3.58 10.15
C SER A 35 -14.90 2.59 8.99
N LEU A 36 -14.71 3.06 7.76
CA LEU A 36 -14.81 2.25 6.54
C LEU A 36 -13.79 1.09 6.56
N LEU A 37 -12.53 1.34 6.93
CA LEU A 37 -11.48 0.32 7.03
C LEU A 37 -11.80 -0.73 8.09
N ASN A 38 -12.33 -0.32 9.25
CA ASN A 38 -12.78 -1.26 10.28
C ASN A 38 -13.93 -2.13 9.79
N LYS A 39 -14.90 -1.54 9.08
CA LYS A 39 -16.01 -2.27 8.46
C LYS A 39 -15.51 -3.24 7.40
N LYS A 40 -14.59 -2.80 6.54
CA LYS A 40 -13.92 -3.63 5.51
C LYS A 40 -13.23 -4.84 6.14
N LYS A 41 -12.48 -4.63 7.24
CA LYS A 41 -11.82 -5.70 8.00
C LYS A 41 -12.81 -6.69 8.59
N HIS A 42 -13.95 -6.22 9.11
CA HIS A 42 -14.99 -7.10 9.62
C HIS A 42 -15.60 -7.96 8.50
N ILE A 43 -16.01 -7.34 7.38
CA ILE A 43 -16.57 -8.05 6.22
C ILE A 43 -15.58 -9.08 5.66
N SER A 44 -14.28 -8.75 5.61
CA SER A 44 -13.24 -9.70 5.18
C SER A 44 -13.20 -10.98 6.03
N LYS A 45 -13.40 -10.87 7.34
CA LYS A 45 -13.50 -12.05 8.22
C LYS A 45 -14.73 -12.89 7.90
N GLU A 46 -15.88 -12.24 7.69
CA GLU A 46 -17.12 -12.93 7.31
C GLU A 46 -17.01 -13.62 5.94
N MET A 47 -16.29 -13.01 4.99
CA MET A 47 -15.97 -13.64 3.70
C MET A 47 -15.14 -14.91 3.89
N VAL A 48 -14.09 -14.87 4.71
CA VAL A 48 -13.27 -16.05 5.00
C VAL A 48 -14.11 -17.14 5.67
N ALA A 49 -14.96 -16.78 6.63
CA ALA A 49 -15.85 -17.72 7.30
C ALA A 49 -16.82 -18.37 6.30
N ALA A 50 -17.56 -17.57 5.51
CA ALA A 50 -18.52 -18.04 4.51
C ALA A 50 -17.86 -18.95 3.46
N ARG A 51 -16.65 -18.62 3.02
CA ARG A 51 -15.86 -19.46 2.10
C ARG A 51 -15.48 -20.78 2.75
N HIS A 52 -15.06 -20.77 4.01
CA HIS A 52 -14.65 -21.98 4.72
C HIS A 52 -15.78 -23.00 4.87
N ILE A 53 -17.01 -22.54 5.14
CA ILE A 53 -18.19 -23.39 5.30
C ILE A 53 -18.98 -23.62 4.00
N GLY A 54 -18.48 -23.14 2.85
CA GLY A 54 -19.06 -23.39 1.53
C GLY A 54 -20.32 -22.58 1.21
N LEU A 55 -20.61 -21.48 1.91
CA LEU A 55 -21.75 -20.61 1.63
C LEU A 55 -21.43 -19.59 0.53
N THR A 56 -21.46 -20.06 -0.73
CA THR A 56 -21.08 -19.25 -1.91
C THR A 56 -21.93 -17.99 -2.08
N ASN A 57 -23.25 -18.05 -1.89
CA ASN A 57 -24.12 -16.87 -2.04
C ASN A 57 -23.80 -15.80 -0.99
N THR A 58 -23.67 -16.21 0.27
CA THR A 58 -23.30 -15.34 1.37
C THR A 58 -21.91 -14.71 1.17
N TYR A 59 -20.95 -15.49 0.68
CA TYR A 59 -19.63 -14.97 0.28
C TYR A 59 -19.76 -13.87 -0.77
N ASN A 60 -20.57 -14.08 -1.81
CA ASN A 60 -20.76 -13.09 -2.88
C ASN A 60 -21.43 -11.80 -2.37
N ASP A 61 -22.38 -11.91 -1.43
CA ASP A 61 -22.99 -10.73 -0.82
C ASP A 61 -21.99 -9.94 0.04
N TYR A 62 -21.13 -10.63 0.81
CA TYR A 62 -20.06 -9.96 1.54
C TYR A 62 -19.01 -9.36 0.60
N LYS A 63 -18.66 -10.05 -0.49
CA LYS A 63 -17.76 -9.51 -1.52
C LYS A 63 -18.32 -8.22 -2.11
N ARG A 64 -19.61 -8.17 -2.46
CA ARG A 64 -20.24 -6.94 -2.96
C ARG A 64 -20.12 -5.81 -1.94
N GLN A 65 -20.38 -6.07 -0.66
CA GLN A 65 -20.25 -5.04 0.39
C GLN A 65 -18.81 -4.59 0.60
N TYR A 66 -17.84 -5.50 0.49
CA TYR A 66 -16.42 -5.19 0.54
C TYR A 66 -16.02 -4.25 -0.61
N ASP A 67 -16.42 -4.59 -1.83
CA ASP A 67 -16.13 -3.82 -3.04
C ASP A 67 -16.78 -2.42 -2.99
N GLU A 68 -17.99 -2.29 -2.43
CA GLU A 68 -18.61 -0.98 -2.21
C GLU A 68 -17.83 -0.11 -1.22
N ILE A 69 -17.26 -0.69 -0.16
CA ILE A 69 -16.40 0.09 0.75
C ILE A 69 -15.17 0.61 0.04
N ASP A 70 -14.57 -0.17 -0.87
CA ASP A 70 -13.44 0.29 -1.67
C ASP A 70 -13.80 1.46 -2.56
N LYS A 71 -15.00 1.44 -3.16
CA LYS A 71 -15.51 2.59 -3.91
C LYS A 71 -15.71 3.82 -3.03
N GLU A 72 -16.23 3.66 -1.82
CA GLU A 72 -16.40 4.78 -0.87
C GLU A 72 -15.06 5.38 -0.46
N ILE A 73 -14.06 4.54 -0.17
CA ILE A 73 -12.70 4.98 0.16
C ILE A 73 -12.03 5.67 -1.05
N ALA A 74 -12.25 5.18 -2.27
CA ALA A 74 -11.70 5.77 -3.49
C ALA A 74 -12.29 7.15 -3.84
N LYS A 75 -13.39 7.58 -3.19
CA LYS A 75 -13.93 8.94 -3.37
C LYS A 75 -13.04 10.02 -2.78
N TYR A 76 -12.12 9.68 -1.87
CA TYR A 76 -11.20 10.62 -1.27
C TYR A 76 -9.96 10.78 -2.17
N PRO A 77 -9.73 11.94 -2.81
CA PRO A 77 -8.64 12.09 -3.79
C PRO A 77 -7.26 11.82 -3.21
N PHE A 78 -7.04 12.22 -1.95
CA PHE A 78 -5.77 12.00 -1.24
C PHE A 78 -5.49 10.52 -0.95
N VAL A 79 -6.50 9.64 -0.97
CA VAL A 79 -6.29 8.19 -0.87
C VAL A 79 -5.75 7.65 -2.18
N ASN A 80 -6.29 8.09 -3.32
CA ASN A 80 -5.79 7.66 -4.62
C ASN A 80 -4.36 8.17 -4.85
N GLU A 81 -4.09 9.43 -4.51
CA GLU A 81 -2.75 9.99 -4.54
C GLU A 81 -1.77 9.16 -3.69
N TYR A 82 -2.18 8.74 -2.50
CA TYR A 82 -1.36 7.89 -1.62
C TYR A 82 -1.03 6.55 -2.28
N LEU A 83 -2.02 5.88 -2.86
CA LEU A 83 -1.83 4.58 -3.50
C LEU A 83 -0.92 4.68 -4.74
N GLU A 84 -1.14 5.68 -5.59
CA GLU A 84 -0.29 5.93 -6.76
C GLU A 84 1.16 6.23 -6.36
N LEU A 85 1.35 6.98 -5.28
CA LEU A 85 2.67 7.31 -4.76
C LEU A 85 3.39 6.10 -4.15
N LEU A 86 2.66 5.21 -3.47
CA LEU A 86 3.20 3.93 -3.01
C LEU A 86 3.68 3.08 -4.18
N ASP A 87 2.85 2.92 -5.22
CA ASP A 87 3.22 2.14 -6.40
C ASP A 87 4.47 2.72 -7.09
N TYR A 88 4.55 4.04 -7.22
CA TYR A 88 5.73 4.74 -7.73
C TYR A 88 6.98 4.44 -6.89
N LEU A 89 6.90 4.60 -5.56
CA LEU A 89 8.02 4.38 -4.65
C LEU A 89 8.49 2.93 -4.65
N TYR A 90 7.56 1.97 -4.73
CA TYR A 90 7.91 0.55 -4.81
C TYR A 90 8.63 0.20 -6.11
N ASN A 91 8.15 0.73 -7.23
CA ASN A 91 8.82 0.54 -8.52
C ASN A 91 10.24 1.16 -8.50
N ASP A 92 10.40 2.35 -7.92
CA ASP A 92 11.72 3.00 -7.83
C ASP A 92 12.70 2.22 -6.94
N LEU A 93 12.21 1.62 -5.85
CA LEU A 93 13.00 0.72 -5.00
C LEU A 93 13.42 -0.57 -5.73
N GLU A 94 12.53 -1.14 -6.55
CA GLU A 94 12.83 -2.31 -7.37
C GLU A 94 13.94 -1.99 -8.38
N ILE A 95 13.79 -0.89 -9.13
CA ILE A 95 14.78 -0.41 -10.09
C ILE A 95 16.14 -0.16 -9.42
N MET A 96 16.17 0.49 -8.25
CA MET A 96 17.40 0.70 -7.50
C MET A 96 18.07 -0.61 -7.10
N THR A 97 17.28 -1.57 -6.61
CA THR A 97 17.78 -2.88 -6.17
C THR A 97 18.39 -3.64 -7.34
N ASP A 98 17.69 -3.67 -8.47
CA ASP A 98 18.16 -4.31 -9.71
C ASP A 98 19.44 -3.66 -10.23
N TYR A 99 19.49 -2.32 -10.25
CA TYR A 99 20.65 -1.57 -10.70
C TYR A 99 21.89 -1.88 -9.85
N ILE A 100 21.76 -1.82 -8.52
CA ILE A 100 22.87 -2.11 -7.60
C ILE A 100 23.34 -3.55 -7.78
N THR A 101 22.40 -4.50 -7.85
CA THR A 101 22.69 -5.93 -8.00
C THR A 101 23.42 -6.22 -9.31
N SER A 102 22.90 -5.70 -10.42
CA SER A 102 23.50 -5.85 -11.75
C SER A 102 24.92 -5.29 -11.82
N LYS A 103 25.15 -4.09 -11.23
CA LYS A 103 26.49 -3.48 -11.23
C LYS A 103 27.48 -4.27 -10.39
N ILE A 104 27.09 -4.71 -9.19
CA ILE A 104 27.98 -5.51 -8.34
C ILE A 104 28.33 -6.84 -9.00
N ASN A 105 27.34 -7.56 -9.55
CA ASN A 105 27.60 -8.82 -10.22
C ASN A 105 28.55 -8.66 -11.42
N LYS A 106 28.37 -7.61 -12.23
CA LYS A 106 29.27 -7.33 -13.34
C LYS A 106 30.72 -7.08 -12.90
N GLU A 107 30.93 -6.40 -11.78
CA GLU A 107 32.28 -6.18 -11.22
C GLU A 107 32.89 -7.46 -10.63
N LEU A 108 32.07 -8.39 -10.13
CA LEU A 108 32.52 -9.68 -9.59
C LEU A 108 32.82 -10.72 -10.67
N GLU A 109 32.19 -10.60 -11.84
CA GLU A 109 32.43 -11.45 -13.02
C GLU A 109 33.67 -11.03 -13.82
N ASN A 110 34.25 -9.86 -13.53
CA ASN A 110 35.51 -9.36 -14.09
C ASN A 110 36.71 -9.73 -13.21
#